data_AF-A0A6L3MZ44-F1
#
_entry.id   AF-A0A6L3MZ44-F1
#
_cell.length_a   1.000
_cell.length_b   1.000
_cell.length_c   1.000
_cell.angle_alpha   90.00
_cell.angle_beta   90.00
_cell.angle_gamma   90.00
#
_symmetry.space_group_name_H-M   'P 1'
#
loop_
_entity.id
_entity.type
_entity.pdbx_description
1 polymer ?
#
loop_
_entity_poly.entity_id
_entity_poly.type
_entity_poly.pdbx_seq_one_letter_code
_entity_poly.pdbx_strand_id
1 'polypeptide(L)'
;MLECFGAATANDRTERNHRFLEEALELVQACGCNASEAHLFVDYTFGRPAGEPAQEAGSVMVTLAALCLANALDMHAAGDTELADIWTKVERNRARHAAKPKYAPLPSAV
;
A
#
# COMPACT_ATOMS: atom_id res chain seq x y z
N MET A 1 -0.66 -0.33 -13.94
CA MET A 1 -1.72 -1.22 -13.42
C MET A 1 -2.48 -1.94 -14.54
N LEU A 2 -3.23 -1.24 -15.40
CA LEU A 2 -3.99 -1.88 -16.50
C LEU A 2 -3.07 -2.68 -17.44
N GLU A 3 -1.98 -2.06 -17.87
CA GLU A 3 -0.94 -2.72 -18.70
C GLU A 3 -0.32 -3.93 -18.01
N CYS A 4 -0.20 -3.92 -16.67
CA CYS A 4 0.50 -4.98 -15.93
C CYS A 4 -0.43 -6.13 -15.53
N PHE A 5 -1.67 -5.85 -15.11
CA PHE A 5 -2.57 -6.86 -14.51
C PHE A 5 -3.96 -6.95 -15.15
N GLY A 6 -4.26 -6.14 -16.18
CA GLY A 6 -5.56 -6.13 -16.84
C GLY A 6 -6.68 -5.48 -16.02
N ALA A 7 -7.85 -5.35 -16.64
CA ALA A 7 -8.96 -4.56 -16.09
C ALA A 7 -9.61 -5.19 -14.85
N ALA A 8 -9.63 -6.52 -14.74
CA ALA A 8 -10.25 -7.21 -13.61
C ALA A 8 -9.53 -6.89 -12.29
N THR A 9 -8.21 -7.12 -12.24
CA THR A 9 -7.37 -6.77 -11.09
C THR A 9 -7.33 -5.26 -10.84
N ALA A 10 -7.24 -4.46 -11.91
CA ALA A 10 -7.17 -3.00 -11.76
C ALA A 10 -8.41 -2.39 -11.11
N ASN A 11 -9.57 -3.05 -11.23
CA ASN A 11 -10.84 -2.60 -10.69
C ASN A 11 -11.29 -3.36 -9.43
N ASP A 12 -10.50 -4.32 -8.92
CA ASP A 12 -10.81 -5.02 -7.68
C ASP A 12 -10.58 -4.11 -6.46
N ARG A 13 -11.66 -3.49 -5.98
CA ARG A 13 -11.60 -2.54 -4.86
C ARG A 13 -11.07 -3.17 -3.56
N THR A 14 -11.39 -4.42 -3.31
CA THR A 14 -10.93 -5.12 -2.11
C THR A 14 -9.43 -5.35 -2.17
N GLU A 15 -8.93 -5.81 -3.31
CA GLU A 15 -7.49 -6.00 -3.49
C GLU A 15 -6.72 -4.68 -3.44
N ARG A 16 -7.28 -3.60 -4.01
CA ARG A 16 -6.65 -2.26 -3.94
C ARG A 16 -6.58 -1.75 -2.51
N ASN A 17 -7.62 -1.94 -1.71
CA ASN A 17 -7.61 -1.60 -0.27
C ASN A 17 -6.53 -2.38 0.48
N HIS A 18 -6.46 -3.70 0.30
CA HIS A 18 -5.48 -4.53 0.99
C HIS A 18 -4.05 -4.21 0.57
N ARG A 19 -3.78 -4.00 -0.73
CA ARG A 19 -2.44 -3.66 -1.18
C ARG A 19 -2.00 -2.29 -0.68
N PHE A 20 -2.88 -1.30 -0.67
CA PHE A 20 -2.57 0.00 -0.09
C PHE A 20 -2.27 -0.11 1.42
N LEU A 21 -3.08 -0.86 2.16
CA LEU A 21 -2.86 -1.08 3.60
C LEU A 21 -1.53 -1.76 3.87
N GLU A 22 -1.18 -2.79 3.09
CA GLU A 22 0.10 -3.49 3.20
C GLU A 22 1.29 -2.54 3.02
N GLU A 23 1.31 -1.74 1.95
CA GLU A 23 2.40 -0.78 1.66
C GLU A 23 2.50 0.30 2.75
N ALA A 24 1.35 0.78 3.25
CA ALA A 24 1.32 1.75 4.34
C ALA A 24 1.91 1.15 5.63
N LEU A 25 1.60 -0.12 5.94
CA LEU A 25 2.16 -0.85 7.08
C LEU A 25 3.67 -1.09 6.91
N GLU A 26 4.11 -1.51 5.71
CA GLU A 26 5.54 -1.71 5.39
C GLU A 26 6.33 -0.40 5.55
N LEU A 27 5.78 0.75 5.10
CA LEU A 27 6.43 2.05 5.26
C LEU A 27 6.54 2.47 6.74
N VAL A 28 5.45 2.41 7.52
CA VAL A 28 5.54 2.80 8.94
C VAL A 28 6.41 1.85 9.75
N GLN A 29 6.45 0.56 9.39
CA GLN A 29 7.39 -0.40 9.97
C GLN A 29 8.84 0.00 9.68
N ALA A 30 9.16 0.37 8.44
CA ALA A 30 10.49 0.86 8.06
C ALA A 30 10.87 2.15 8.81
N CYS A 31 9.89 2.97 9.17
CA CYS A 31 10.05 4.17 10.00
C CYS A 31 10.04 3.90 11.52
N GLY A 32 9.98 2.64 11.96
CA GLY A 32 10.10 2.24 13.36
C GLY A 32 8.79 2.01 14.12
N CYS A 33 7.62 2.09 13.47
CA CYS A 33 6.34 1.72 14.08
C CYS A 33 6.27 0.20 14.27
N ASN A 34 5.83 -0.24 15.45
CA ASN A 34 5.62 -1.65 15.72
C ASN A 34 4.15 -2.09 15.53
N ALA A 35 3.93 -3.41 15.48
CA ALA A 35 2.60 -3.96 15.26
C ALA A 35 1.58 -3.55 16.34
N SER A 36 2.00 -3.48 17.62
CA SER A 36 1.11 -3.07 18.70
C SER A 36 0.67 -1.62 18.56
N GLU A 37 1.58 -0.72 18.17
CA GLU A 37 1.25 0.68 17.86
C GLU A 37 0.27 0.77 16.69
N ALA A 38 0.53 0.03 15.59
CA ALA A 38 -0.35 0.00 14.43
C ALA A 38 -1.77 -0.48 14.80
N HIS A 39 -1.90 -1.51 15.64
CA HIS A 39 -3.20 -2.03 16.08
C HIS A 39 -4.01 -1.00 16.90
N LEU A 40 -3.36 -0.16 17.70
CA LEU A 40 -4.06 0.93 18.40
C LEU A 40 -4.72 1.90 17.42
N PHE A 41 -4.05 2.21 16.31
CA PHE A 41 -4.61 3.07 15.26
C PHE A 41 -5.71 2.38 14.46
N VAL A 42 -5.66 1.05 14.29
CA VAL A 42 -6.75 0.26 13.71
C VAL A 42 -8.00 0.42 14.57
N ASP A 43 -7.92 0.12 15.86
CA ASP A 43 -9.08 0.20 16.76
C ASP A 43 -9.65 1.62 16.81
N TYR A 44 -8.77 2.63 16.91
CA TYR A 44 -9.18 4.04 16.90
C TYR A 44 -9.88 4.47 15.60
N THR A 45 -9.39 4.01 14.45
CA THR A 45 -9.92 4.42 13.14
C THR A 45 -11.20 3.70 12.77
N PHE A 46 -11.29 2.40 13.07
CA PHE A 46 -12.50 1.62 12.82
C PHE A 46 -13.57 1.77 13.92
N GLY A 47 -13.22 2.37 15.06
CA GLY A 47 -14.16 2.72 16.14
C GLY A 47 -14.98 4.00 15.90
N ARG A 48 -14.74 4.72 14.80
CA ARG A 48 -15.48 5.95 14.42
C ARG A 48 -16.25 5.76 13.11
N PRO A 49 -17.26 6.60 12.81
CA PRO A 49 -17.93 6.57 11.50
C PRO A 49 -16.92 6.75 10.36
N ALA A 50 -17.14 6.02 9.26
CA ALA A 50 -16.31 6.14 8.07
C ALA A 50 -16.37 7.56 7.47
N GLY A 51 -15.22 8.07 7.03
CA GLY A 51 -15.12 9.34 6.32
C GLY A 51 -15.51 9.24 4.84
N GLU A 52 -15.54 10.39 4.17
CA GLU A 52 -15.80 10.47 2.73
C GLU A 52 -14.53 10.09 1.94
N PRO A 53 -14.61 9.18 0.94
CA PRO A 53 -13.42 8.67 0.24
C PRO A 53 -12.46 9.71 -0.36
N ALA A 54 -12.96 10.78 -0.99
CA ALA A 54 -12.10 11.80 -1.58
C ALA A 54 -11.35 12.61 -0.50
N GLN A 55 -12.01 12.92 0.62
CA GLN A 55 -11.38 13.55 1.77
C GLN A 55 -10.29 12.65 2.37
N GLU A 56 -10.57 11.36 2.58
CA GLU A 56 -9.59 10.43 3.15
C GLU A 56 -8.38 10.21 2.23
N ALA A 57 -8.60 10.17 0.91
CA ALA A 57 -7.51 10.11 -0.07
C ALA A 57 -6.59 11.35 0.03
N GLY A 58 -7.16 12.55 0.22
CA GLY A 58 -6.39 13.78 0.43
C GLY A 58 -5.59 13.75 1.73
N SER A 59 -6.21 13.33 2.84
CA SER A 59 -5.56 13.19 4.14
C SER A 59 -4.36 12.23 4.09
N VAL A 60 -4.52 11.10 3.42
CA VAL A 60 -3.44 10.13 3.19
C VAL A 60 -2.28 10.76 2.41
N MET A 61 -2.56 11.47 1.32
CA MET A 61 -1.51 12.10 0.50
C MET A 61 -0.68 13.12 1.29
N VAL A 62 -1.35 13.99 2.06
CA VAL A 62 -0.67 14.99 2.90
C VAL A 62 0.14 14.33 4.01
N THR A 63 -0.40 13.28 4.64
CA THR A 63 0.29 12.56 5.72
C THR A 63 1.51 11.79 5.20
N LEU A 64 1.42 11.17 4.02
CA LEU A 64 2.56 10.52 3.36
C LEU A 64 3.68 11.54 3.10
N ALA A 65 3.35 12.70 2.54
CA ALA A 65 4.33 13.76 2.29
C ALA A 65 5.01 14.24 3.59
N ALA A 66 4.23 14.42 4.67
CA ALA A 66 4.76 14.80 5.98
C ALA A 66 5.68 13.72 6.58
N LEU A 67 5.31 12.43 6.46
CA LEU A 67 6.13 11.31 6.92
C LEU A 67 7.46 11.24 6.15
N CYS A 68 7.42 11.37 4.82
CA CYS A 68 8.63 11.41 4.00
C CYS A 68 9.53 12.57 4.41
N LEU A 69 8.98 13.78 4.57
CA LEU A 69 9.75 14.95 5.01
C LEU A 69 10.40 14.73 6.38
N ALA A 70 9.67 14.17 7.35
CA ALA A 70 10.20 13.89 8.69
C ALA A 70 11.33 12.84 8.69
N ASN A 71 11.34 11.94 7.70
CA ASN A 71 12.37 10.91 7.54
C ASN A 71 13.44 11.29 6.48
N ALA A 72 13.47 12.55 6.03
CA ALA A 72 14.38 13.03 4.99
C ALA A 72 14.34 12.20 3.68
N LEU A 73 13.15 11.70 3.33
CA LEU A 73 12.90 10.96 2.09
C LEU A 73 12.36 11.91 1.01
N ASP A 74 12.90 11.78 -0.20
CA ASP A 74 12.28 12.36 -1.40
C ASP A 74 11.16 11.42 -1.88
N MET A 75 9.92 11.80 -1.58
CA MET A 75 8.72 11.03 -1.93
C MET A 75 8.60 10.78 -3.45
N HIS A 76 8.96 11.76 -4.27
CA HIS A 76 8.84 11.65 -5.72
C HIS A 76 9.93 10.74 -6.29
N ALA A 77 11.18 10.96 -5.89
CA ALA A 77 12.30 10.13 -6.34
C ALA A 77 12.14 8.66 -5.92
N ALA A 78 11.60 8.39 -4.72
CA ALA A 78 11.29 7.03 -4.26
C ALA A 78 10.22 6.37 -5.15
N GLY A 79 9.15 7.09 -5.48
CA GLY A 79 8.10 6.61 -6.38
C GLY A 79 8.61 6.31 -7.79
N ASP A 80 9.44 7.20 -8.36
CA ASP A 80 10.01 7.02 -9.69
C ASP A 80 10.98 5.82 -9.74
N THR A 81 11.78 5.64 -8.69
CA THR A 81 12.71 4.50 -8.56
C THR A 81 11.94 3.17 -8.54
N GLU A 82 10.90 3.08 -7.71
CA GLU A 82 10.07 1.87 -7.64
C GLU A 82 9.30 1.62 -8.94
N LEU A 83 8.76 2.66 -9.57
CA LEU A 83 8.06 2.53 -10.84
C LEU A 83 8.99 1.99 -11.95
N ALA A 84 10.21 2.51 -12.03
CA ALA A 84 11.22 2.03 -12.97
C ALA A 84 11.57 0.56 -12.70
N ASP A 85 11.73 0.17 -11.43
CA ASP A 85 12.00 -1.21 -11.03
C ASP A 85 10.86 -2.16 -11.43
N ILE A 86 9.60 -1.81 -11.10
CA ILE A 86 8.41 -2.58 -11.45
C ILE A 86 8.34 -2.85 -12.96
N TRP A 87 8.72 -1.88 -13.78
CA TRP A 87 8.69 -2.00 -15.23
C TRP A 87 9.66 -3.07 -15.76
N THR A 88 10.77 -3.32 -15.07
CA THR A 88 11.70 -4.41 -15.39
C THR A 88 11.17 -5.80 -14.99
N LYS A 89 10.13 -5.84 -14.16
CA LYS A 89 9.65 -7.05 -13.46
C LYS A 89 8.20 -7.43 -13.81
N VAL A 90 7.64 -6.88 -14.88
CA VAL A 90 6.23 -7.05 -15.28
C VAL A 90 5.80 -8.52 -15.32
N GLU A 91 6.49 -9.38 -16.07
CA GLU A 91 6.11 -10.80 -16.19
C GLU A 91 6.21 -11.56 -14.86
N ARG A 92 7.26 -11.27 -14.08
CA ARG A 92 7.43 -11.84 -12.74
C ARG A 92 6.31 -11.42 -11.80
N ASN A 93 5.90 -10.15 -11.87
CA ASN A 93 4.82 -9.61 -11.05
C ASN A 93 3.46 -10.22 -11.46
N ARG A 94 3.21 -10.43 -12.76
CA ARG A 94 2.04 -11.16 -13.27
C ARG A 94 2.00 -12.59 -12.73
N ALA A 95 3.09 -13.34 -12.84
CA ALA A 95 3.18 -14.71 -12.36
C ALA A 95 2.94 -14.80 -10.84
N ARG A 96 3.60 -13.92 -10.06
CA ARG A 96 3.40 -13.85 -8.60
C ARG A 96 1.96 -13.55 -8.24
N HIS A 97 1.31 -12.63 -8.97
CA HIS A 97 -0.09 -12.31 -8.74
C HIS A 97 -1.01 -13.48 -9.06
N ALA A 98 -0.82 -14.16 -10.20
CA ALA A 98 -1.64 -15.30 -10.58
C ALA A 98 -1.58 -16.46 -9.56
N ALA A 99 -0.47 -16.57 -8.83
CA ALA A 99 -0.26 -17.56 -7.78
C ALA A 99 -0.87 -17.18 -6.42
N LYS A 100 -1.42 -15.97 -6.24
CA LYS A 100 -1.99 -15.53 -4.95
C LYS A 100 -3.23 -16.37 -4.60
N PRO A 101 -3.35 -16.91 -3.36
CA PRO A 101 -4.57 -17.54 -2.90
C PRO A 101 -5.72 -16.52 -2.87
N LYS A 102 -6.91 -16.89 -3.35
CA LYS A 102 -8.07 -15.98 -3.47
C LYS A 102 -8.58 -15.38 -2.14
N TYR A 103 -8.19 -15.92 -0.98
CA TYR A 103 -8.76 -15.54 0.34
C TYR A 103 -7.77 -15.61 1.51
N ALA A 104 -6.45 -15.64 1.27
CA ALA A 104 -5.48 -15.67 2.35
C ALA A 104 -4.73 -14.33 2.44
N PRO A 105 -4.38 -13.84 3.66
CA PRO A 105 -3.32 -12.85 3.78
C PRO A 105 -2.10 -13.38 3.04
N LEU A 106 -1.39 -12.51 2.31
CA LEU A 106 -0.27 -12.91 1.47
C LEU A 106 0.70 -13.76 2.29
N PRO A 107 1.18 -14.91 1.77
CA PRO A 107 2.18 -15.68 2.48
C PRO A 107 3.40 -14.77 2.69
N SER A 108 3.74 -14.54 3.96
CA SER A 108 5.00 -13.90 4.34
C SER A 108 6.12 -14.73 3.70
N ALA A 109 6.78 -14.18 2.69
CA ALA A 109 7.98 -14.79 2.16
C ALA A 109 9.05 -14.72 3.26
N VAL A 110 9.45 -15.90 3.74
CA VAL A 110 10.59 -16.10 4.64
C VAL A 110 11.89 -15.92 3.85
#